data_AF-A0A497RRJ0-F1
#
_entry.id   AF-A0A497RRJ0-F1
#
_cell.length_a   1.000
_cell.length_b   1.000
_cell.length_c   1.000
_cell.angle_alpha   90.00
_cell.angle_beta   90.00
_cell.angle_gamma   90.00
#
_symmetry.space_group_name_H-M   'P 1'
#
loop_
_entity.id
_entity.type
_entity.pdbx_description
1 polymer ?
#
loop_
_entity_poly.entity_id
_entity_poly.type
_entity_poly.pdbx_seq_one_letter_code
_entity_poly.pdbx_strand_id
1 'polypeptide(L)'
;MNLTREERQMLNGEQGEGIQKAMEILVALGEIYNAREMIEIKSAQISGVSYKNLGDAGLEFLKEWMEKGAMVRVPTTLNPAGMDLRGWKRLGIPDGFAEKQLMVVKAYERMGIKPTCTCTPYLVGNLP
;
A
#
# COMPACT_ATOMS: atom_id res chain seq x y z
N MET A 1 -4.88 -4.00 -23.94
CA MET A 1 -4.81 -2.88 -22.97
C MET A 1 -4.63 -1.55 -23.71
N ASN A 2 -5.60 -0.64 -23.63
CA ASN A 2 -5.49 0.71 -24.21
C ASN A 2 -5.03 1.68 -23.12
N LEU A 3 -3.76 2.07 -23.16
CA LEU A 3 -3.20 3.00 -22.19
C LEU A 3 -3.47 4.46 -22.59
N THR A 4 -3.65 5.35 -21.63
CA THR A 4 -3.62 6.80 -21.83
C THR A 4 -2.18 7.28 -22.08
N ARG A 5 -2.01 8.56 -22.43
CA ARG A 5 -0.67 9.14 -22.54
C ARG A 5 0.06 9.07 -21.20
N GLU A 6 -0.61 9.42 -20.11
CA GLU A 6 -0.01 9.44 -18.78
C GLU A 6 0.40 8.02 -18.33
N GLU A 7 -0.46 7.03 -18.54
CA GLU A 7 -0.17 5.63 -18.19
C GLU A 7 1.02 5.08 -18.99
N ARG A 8 1.18 5.48 -20.26
CA ARG A 8 2.39 5.14 -21.04
C ARG A 8 3.64 5.78 -20.44
N GLN A 9 3.57 7.04 -20.01
CA GLN A 9 4.70 7.70 -19.36
C GLN A 9 5.08 7.03 -18.03
N MET A 10 4.07 6.60 -17.25
CA MET A 10 4.29 5.79 -16.05
C MET A 10 5.00 4.48 -16.40
N LEU A 11 4.52 3.74 -17.40
CA LEU A 11 5.10 2.46 -17.82
C LEU A 11 6.54 2.60 -18.37
N ASN A 12 6.83 3.72 -19.02
CA ASN A 12 8.17 4.03 -19.53
C ASN A 12 9.15 4.52 -18.46
N GLY A 13 8.71 4.67 -17.21
CA GLY A 13 9.55 5.11 -16.09
C GLY A 13 9.78 6.62 -16.01
N GLU A 14 9.05 7.43 -16.78
CA GLU A 14 9.20 8.90 -16.77
C GLU A 14 8.80 9.53 -15.42
N GLN A 15 8.11 8.77 -14.56
CA GLN A 15 7.62 9.22 -13.25
C GLN A 15 8.31 8.52 -12.06
N GLY A 16 9.42 7.83 -12.30
CA GLY A 16 10.21 7.15 -11.29
C GLY A 16 9.93 5.65 -11.19
N GLU A 17 10.90 4.95 -10.60
CA GLU A 17 10.96 3.48 -10.63
C GLU A 17 9.80 2.81 -9.89
N GLY A 18 9.37 3.35 -8.74
CA GLY A 18 8.23 2.81 -8.01
C GLY A 18 6.93 2.87 -8.83
N ILE A 19 6.69 3.98 -9.52
CA ILE A 19 5.51 4.15 -10.38
C ILE A 19 5.60 3.24 -11.59
N GLN A 20 6.78 3.13 -12.20
CA GLN A 20 7.02 2.19 -13.30
C GLN A 20 6.65 0.76 -12.89
N LYS A 21 7.16 0.32 -11.73
CA LYS A 21 6.91 -1.04 -11.26
C LYS A 21 5.43 -1.30 -10.97
N ALA A 22 4.71 -0.32 -10.43
CA ALA A 22 3.27 -0.41 -10.23
C ALA A 22 2.54 -0.53 -11.56
N MET A 23 2.92 0.27 -12.54
CA MET A 23 2.31 0.27 -13.86
C MET A 23 2.57 -1.05 -14.60
N GLU A 24 3.77 -1.61 -14.53
CA GLU A 24 4.09 -2.96 -15.07
C GLU A 24 3.13 -4.03 -14.51
N ILE A 25 2.89 -4.02 -13.19
CA ILE A 25 1.98 -4.97 -12.53
C ILE A 25 0.55 -4.79 -13.03
N LEU A 26 0.08 -3.54 -13.12
CA LEU A 26 -1.29 -3.25 -13.59
C LEU A 26 -1.50 -3.63 -15.06
N VAL A 27 -0.54 -3.35 -15.94
CA VAL A 27 -0.60 -3.77 -17.35
C VAL A 27 -0.64 -5.29 -17.46
N ALA A 28 0.25 -6.00 -16.75
CA ALA A 28 0.29 -7.45 -16.78
C ALA A 28 -1.03 -8.07 -16.31
N LEU A 29 -1.62 -7.56 -15.23
CA LEU A 29 -2.95 -8.00 -14.77
C LEU A 29 -4.03 -7.69 -15.82
N GLY A 30 -4.01 -6.49 -16.39
CA GLY A 30 -4.94 -6.09 -17.44
C GLY A 30 -4.88 -7.02 -18.67
N GLU A 31 -3.69 -7.42 -19.09
CA GLU A 31 -3.49 -8.38 -20.18
C GLU A 31 -4.02 -9.77 -19.82
N ILE A 32 -3.71 -10.28 -18.62
CA ILE A 32 -4.22 -11.58 -18.12
C ILE A 32 -5.75 -11.62 -18.16
N TYR A 33 -6.41 -10.54 -17.75
CA TYR A 33 -7.86 -10.44 -17.71
C TYR A 33 -8.50 -9.98 -19.03
N ASN A 34 -7.72 -9.77 -20.10
CA ASN A 34 -8.17 -9.18 -21.36
C ASN A 34 -8.92 -7.84 -21.17
N ALA A 35 -8.48 -7.04 -20.20
CA ALA A 35 -9.04 -5.72 -19.92
C ALA A 35 -8.76 -4.75 -21.08
N ARG A 36 -9.79 -4.00 -21.46
CA ARG A 36 -9.69 -3.00 -22.52
C ARG A 36 -8.98 -1.73 -22.04
N GLU A 37 -9.31 -1.25 -20.85
CA GLU A 37 -8.77 -0.02 -20.23
C GLU A 37 -8.78 -0.16 -18.70
N MET A 38 -8.04 0.71 -18.01
CA MET A 38 -8.11 0.83 -16.55
C MET A 38 -9.17 1.85 -16.14
N ILE A 39 -9.68 1.70 -14.92
CA ILE A 39 -10.64 2.64 -14.33
C ILE A 39 -9.93 3.47 -13.26
N GLU A 40 -10.04 4.79 -13.37
CA GLU A 40 -9.53 5.69 -12.34
C GLU A 40 -10.30 5.53 -11.02
N ILE A 41 -9.56 5.32 -9.94
CA ILE A 41 -10.09 5.36 -8.58
C ILE A 41 -9.90 6.74 -7.95
N LYS A 42 -10.74 7.10 -6.98
CA LYS A 42 -10.61 8.36 -6.22
C LYS A 42 -10.06 8.18 -4.80
N SER A 43 -10.05 6.95 -4.29
CA SER A 43 -9.46 6.57 -3.01
C SER A 43 -9.15 5.08 -2.96
N ALA A 44 -8.35 4.65 -1.98
CA ALA A 44 -8.04 3.25 -1.75
C ALA A 44 -7.92 2.91 -0.25
N GLN A 45 -8.13 1.64 0.09
CA GLN A 45 -7.83 1.10 1.40
C GLN A 45 -6.97 -0.17 1.26
N ILE A 46 -5.80 -0.17 1.89
CA ILE A 46 -4.87 -1.30 1.82
C ILE A 46 -5.23 -2.32 2.90
N SER A 47 -5.42 -3.58 2.50
CA SER A 47 -5.73 -4.70 3.39
C SER A 47 -4.51 -5.38 4.01
N GLY A 48 -3.38 -5.41 3.31
CA GLY A 48 -2.17 -6.14 3.71
C GLY A 48 -1.34 -5.44 4.79
N VAL A 49 -1.91 -5.16 5.97
CA VAL A 49 -1.25 -4.32 7.00
C VAL A 49 -0.61 -5.15 8.12
N SER A 50 -1.12 -6.34 8.38
CA SER A 50 -0.64 -7.17 9.49
C SER A 50 0.72 -7.81 9.18
N TYR A 51 1.72 -7.61 10.04
CA TYR A 51 3.02 -8.29 9.96
C TYR A 51 2.87 -9.82 10.03
N LYS A 52 1.82 -10.33 10.70
CA LYS A 52 1.52 -11.77 10.72
C LYS A 52 1.29 -12.34 9.31
N ASN A 53 0.72 -11.55 8.41
CA ASN A 53 0.39 -11.96 7.05
C ASN A 53 1.54 -11.64 6.08
N LEU A 54 2.20 -10.51 6.28
CA LEU A 54 3.31 -10.05 5.45
C LEU A 54 4.59 -10.86 5.69
N GLY A 55 4.89 -11.15 6.96
CA GLY A 55 6.19 -11.66 7.37
C GLY A 55 7.33 -10.71 7.00
N ASP A 56 8.56 -11.22 7.11
CA ASP A 56 9.76 -10.46 6.75
C ASP A 56 9.80 -10.13 5.26
N ALA A 57 9.35 -11.03 4.39
CA ALA A 57 9.30 -10.80 2.94
C ALA A 57 8.41 -9.61 2.57
N GLY A 58 7.22 -9.49 3.19
CA GLY A 58 6.35 -8.34 2.95
C GLY A 58 6.91 -7.04 3.53
N LEU A 59 7.63 -7.09 4.66
CA LEU A 59 8.29 -5.92 5.20
C LEU A 59 9.44 -5.44 4.30
N GLU A 60 10.29 -6.36 3.80
CA GLU A 60 11.36 -6.02 2.85
C GLU A 60 10.80 -5.51 1.52
N PHE A 61 9.70 -6.10 1.03
CA PHE A 61 8.98 -5.56 -0.12
C PHE A 61 8.58 -4.10 0.12
N LEU A 62 7.94 -3.77 1.24
CA LEU A 62 7.57 -2.38 1.54
C LEU A 62 8.80 -1.44 1.63
N LYS A 63 9.94 -1.93 2.11
CA LYS A 63 11.19 -1.16 2.13
C LYS A 63 11.71 -0.87 0.72
N GLU A 64 11.70 -1.86 -0.17
CA GLU A 64 12.10 -1.66 -1.56
C GLU A 64 11.26 -0.56 -2.23
N TRP A 65 9.94 -0.58 -2.03
CA TRP A 65 9.06 0.46 -2.58
C TRP A 65 9.34 1.85 -2.02
N MET A 66 9.64 1.96 -0.72
CA MET A 66 10.08 3.22 -0.12
C MET A 66 11.41 3.72 -0.71
N GLU A 67 12.38 2.83 -0.90
CA GLU A 67 13.70 3.16 -1.45
C GLU A 67 13.59 3.62 -2.90
N LYS A 68 12.65 3.05 -3.66
CA LYS A 68 12.29 3.47 -5.02
C LYS A 68 11.45 4.75 -5.08
N GLY A 69 11.24 5.41 -3.94
CA GLY A 69 10.52 6.69 -3.85
C GLY A 69 9.02 6.60 -4.15
N ALA A 70 8.41 5.43 -3.97
CA ALA A 70 7.00 5.24 -4.26
C ALA A 70 6.10 6.07 -3.34
N MET A 71 5.11 6.74 -3.94
CA MET A 71 4.12 7.55 -3.25
C MET A 71 2.72 7.24 -3.76
N VAL A 72 1.74 7.21 -2.87
CA VAL A 72 0.33 7.09 -3.29
C VAL A 72 -0.14 8.36 -4.00
N ARG A 73 -1.02 8.20 -5.00
CA ARG A 73 -1.56 9.30 -5.81
C ARG A 73 -3.00 9.68 -5.49
N VAL A 74 -3.68 8.85 -4.72
CA VAL A 74 -5.05 9.09 -4.23
C VAL A 74 -5.06 8.95 -2.72
N PRO A 75 -6.00 9.60 -2.01
CA PRO A 75 -6.22 9.35 -0.58
C PRO A 75 -6.26 7.85 -0.29
N THR A 76 -5.28 7.38 0.47
CA THR A 76 -5.10 5.95 0.76
C THR A 76 -5.06 5.75 2.27
N THR A 77 -5.76 4.72 2.75
CA THR A 77 -5.91 4.39 4.16
C THR A 77 -5.52 2.95 4.46
N LEU A 78 -5.33 2.61 5.73
CA LEU A 78 -4.97 1.27 6.18
C LEU A 78 -6.13 0.56 6.86
N ASN A 79 -6.31 -0.71 6.52
CA ASN A 79 -7.03 -1.67 7.36
C ASN A 79 -6.33 -1.86 8.72
N PRO A 80 -6.97 -2.53 9.70
CA PRO A 80 -6.39 -2.75 11.00
C PRO A 80 -5.00 -3.40 10.93
N ALA A 81 -4.07 -2.90 11.74
CA ALA A 81 -2.79 -3.53 11.95
C ALA A 81 -2.96 -4.88 12.69
N GLY A 82 -1.92 -5.70 12.69
CA GLY A 82 -1.93 -7.01 13.38
C GLY A 82 -1.98 -6.93 14.91
N MET A 83 -1.98 -5.73 15.49
CA MET A 83 -2.10 -5.47 16.93
C MET A 83 -2.52 -4.02 17.19
N ASP A 84 -2.85 -3.69 18.45
CA ASP A 84 -3.03 -2.31 18.90
C ASP A 84 -1.68 -1.56 18.87
N LEU A 85 -1.58 -0.46 18.11
CA LEU A 85 -0.32 0.26 17.94
C LEU A 85 0.20 0.96 19.21
N ARG A 86 -0.64 1.18 20.23
CA ARG A 86 -0.30 1.89 21.47
C ARG A 86 -0.33 0.99 22.70
N GLY A 87 -1.36 0.14 22.80
CA GLY A 87 -1.66 -0.71 23.94
C GLY A 87 -1.08 -2.13 23.84
N TRP A 88 -0.31 -2.46 22.80
CA TRP A 88 0.19 -3.82 22.57
C TRP A 88 0.95 -4.43 23.76
N LYS A 89 1.73 -3.62 24.51
CA LYS A 89 2.42 -4.09 25.73
C LYS A 89 1.45 -4.61 26.78
N ARG A 90 0.37 -3.87 27.04
CA ARG A 90 -0.68 -4.27 28.00
C ARG A 90 -1.41 -5.53 27.55
N LEU A 91 -1.52 -5.74 26.24
CA LEU A 91 -2.14 -6.91 25.63
C LEU A 91 -1.18 -8.13 25.57
N GLY A 92 0.05 -8.01 26.07
CA GLY A 92 1.02 -9.10 26.10
C GLY A 92 1.57 -9.47 24.72
N ILE A 93 1.54 -8.54 23.76
CA ILE A 93 2.11 -8.78 22.43
C ILE A 93 3.65 -8.80 22.54
N PRO A 94 4.34 -9.82 21.97
CA PRO A 94 5.80 -9.89 22.02
C PRO A 94 6.48 -8.70 21.34
N ASP A 95 7.54 -8.16 21.97
CA ASP A 95 8.28 -6.99 21.46
C ASP A 95 8.74 -7.17 20.01
N GLY A 96 9.30 -8.33 19.67
CA GLY A 96 9.78 -8.59 18.31
C GLY A 96 8.67 -8.60 17.23
N PHE A 97 7.44 -8.98 17.59
CA PHE A 97 6.30 -8.84 16.67
C PHE A 97 5.88 -7.37 16.57
N ALA A 98 5.82 -6.68 17.71
CA ALA A 98 5.39 -5.30 17.79
C ALA A 98 6.30 -4.36 17.01
N GLU A 99 7.62 -4.52 17.16
CA GLU A 99 8.63 -3.76 16.42
C GLU A 99 8.44 -3.89 14.91
N LYS A 100 8.32 -5.11 14.41
CA LYS A 100 8.13 -5.36 12.98
C LYS A 100 6.79 -4.83 12.46
N GLN A 101 5.71 -4.98 13.24
CA GLN A 101 4.42 -4.39 12.89
C GLN A 101 4.47 -2.86 12.84
N LEU A 102 5.17 -2.20 13.75
CA LEU A 102 5.36 -0.75 13.74
C LEU A 102 6.22 -0.31 12.55
N MET A 103 7.23 -1.10 12.15
CA MET A 103 8.00 -0.86 10.93
C MET A 103 7.13 -0.93 9.67
N VAL A 104 6.21 -1.89 9.59
CA VAL A 104 5.23 -1.98 8.48
C VAL A 104 4.37 -0.70 8.40
N VAL A 105 3.79 -0.27 9.52
CA VAL A 105 2.94 0.94 9.54
C VAL A 105 3.74 2.17 9.14
N LYS A 106 4.95 2.33 9.68
CA LYS A 106 5.86 3.43 9.35
C LYS A 106 6.25 3.43 7.87
N ALA A 107 6.41 2.26 7.27
CA ALA A 107 6.72 2.14 5.85
C ALA A 107 5.59 2.72 4.99
N TYR A 108 4.34 2.36 5.32
CA TYR A 108 3.17 2.93 4.65
C TYR A 108 3.05 4.45 4.85
N GLU A 109 3.26 4.96 6.07
CA GLU A 109 3.24 6.41 6.34
C GLU A 109 4.24 7.17 5.46
N ARG A 110 5.45 6.64 5.28
CA ARG A 110 6.48 7.28 4.43
C ARG A 110 6.10 7.32 2.94
N MET A 111 5.22 6.42 2.49
CA MET A 111 4.67 6.44 1.13
C MET A 111 3.42 7.33 0.99
N GLY A 112 3.09 8.14 2.02
CA GLY A 112 1.96 9.08 2.01
C GLY A 112 0.61 8.47 2.40
N ILE A 113 0.60 7.25 2.95
CA ILE A 113 -0.63 6.55 3.33
C ILE A 113 -1.03 6.96 4.75
N LYS A 114 -2.33 7.21 4.95
CA LYS A 114 -2.88 7.54 6.28
C LYS A 114 -3.05 6.26 7.11
N PRO A 115 -2.40 6.13 8.29
CA PRO A 115 -2.46 4.93 9.11
C PRO A 115 -3.72 4.90 9.97
N THR A 116 -4.90 4.92 9.33
CA THR A 116 -6.21 4.89 10.00
C THR A 116 -6.42 3.61 10.80
N CYS A 117 -5.78 2.52 10.37
CA CYS A 117 -5.78 1.20 11.02
C CYS A 117 -7.17 0.75 11.49
N THR A 118 -8.18 0.87 10.63
CA THR A 118 -9.56 0.48 10.90
C THR A 118 -10.20 -0.16 9.68
N CYS A 119 -11.08 -1.14 9.89
CA CYS A 119 -11.93 -1.71 8.84
C CYS A 119 -13.20 -0.88 8.61
N THR A 120 -13.42 0.17 9.39
CA THR A 120 -14.51 1.13 9.25
C THR A 120 -13.97 2.50 8.83
N PRO A 121 -13.33 2.63 7.64
CA PRO A 121 -12.62 3.83 7.23
C PRO A 121 -13.55 5.04 7.01
N TYR A 122 -14.85 4.79 6.79
CA TYR A 122 -15.90 5.79 6.71
C TYR A 122 -16.12 6.56 8.01
N LEU A 123 -15.78 5.97 9.17
CA LEU A 123 -15.83 6.67 10.47
C LEU A 123 -14.67 7.65 10.66
N VAL A 124 -13.66 7.60 9.79
CA VAL A 124 -12.44 8.42 9.87
C VAL A 124 -12.18 9.19 8.58
N GLY A 125 -13.25 9.46 7.82
CA GLY A 125 -13.24 10.41 6.71
C GLY A 125 -12.87 9.84 5.34
N ASN A 126 -12.71 8.52 5.20
CA ASN A 126 -12.62 7.89 3.88
C ASN A 126 -13.99 7.35 3.47
N LEU A 127 -14.78 8.22 2.84
CA LEU A 127 -16.11 7.93 2.31
C LEU A 127 -15.96 7.53 0.82
N PRO A 128 -16.58 6.42 0.38
CA PRO A 128 -16.56 5.99 -1.02
C PRO A 128 -17.36 6.91 -1.94
#